data_AF-A0A7V9BNR6-F1
#
_entry.id   AF-A0A7V9BNR6-F1
#
_cell.length_a   1.000
_cell.length_b   1.000
_cell.length_c   1.000
_cell.angle_alpha   90.00
_cell.angle_beta   90.00
_cell.angle_gamma   90.00
#
_symmetry.space_group_name_H-M   'P 1'
#
loop_
_entity.id
_entity.type
_entity.pdbx_description
1 polymer ?
#
loop_
_entity_poly.entity_id
_entity_poly.type
_entity_poly.pdbx_seq_one_letter_code
_entity_poly.pdbx_strand_id
1 'polypeptide(L)'
;MTARRDQVEPLAEVKATDARVYITGNHEYFSDAQGWLNHMADIGWTTLHNRELVIERGGDRLVVAGIDDATAAGSGLAGHGANLSTALGDAEPRLPVRLLRISPSRSRWPRRPG
;
A
#
# COMPACT_ATOMS: atom_id res chain seq x y z
N MET A 1 -11.36 -1.29 -18.87
CA MET A 1 -11.10 -1.29 -17.41
C MET A 1 -12.11 -2.13 -16.63
N THR A 2 -13.35 -2.27 -17.10
CA THR A 2 -14.44 -3.06 -16.47
C THR A 2 -14.03 -4.50 -16.16
N ALA A 3 -13.42 -5.22 -17.12
CA ALA A 3 -13.06 -6.63 -16.94
C ALA A 3 -12.10 -6.93 -15.77
N ARG A 4 -11.27 -5.96 -15.34
CA ARG A 4 -10.41 -6.16 -14.15
C ARG A 4 -11.12 -5.82 -12.85
N ARG A 5 -12.13 -4.94 -12.88
CA ARG A 5 -12.95 -4.61 -11.69
C ARG A 5 -13.81 -5.81 -11.31
N ASP A 6 -14.44 -6.46 -12.28
CA ASP A 6 -15.24 -7.68 -12.05
C ASP A 6 -14.37 -8.83 -11.48
N GLN A 7 -13.08 -8.89 -11.83
CA GLN A 7 -12.16 -9.88 -11.29
C GLN A 7 -11.77 -9.67 -9.83
N VAL A 8 -11.87 -8.44 -9.32
CA VAL A 8 -11.54 -8.11 -7.92
C VAL A 8 -12.76 -8.01 -7.03
N GLU A 9 -13.97 -8.06 -7.58
CA GLU A 9 -15.23 -8.05 -6.82
C GLU A 9 -15.25 -9.11 -5.70
N PRO A 10 -14.76 -10.36 -5.89
CA PRO A 10 -14.68 -11.33 -4.80
C PRO A 10 -13.79 -10.90 -3.62
N LEU A 11 -12.88 -9.94 -3.79
CA LEU A 11 -12.06 -9.40 -2.70
C LEU A 11 -12.88 -8.60 -1.68
N ALA A 12 -14.09 -8.15 -2.03
CA ALA A 12 -15.02 -7.52 -1.10
C ALA A 12 -15.42 -8.48 0.04
N GLU A 13 -15.50 -9.78 -0.27
CA GLU A 13 -15.96 -10.83 0.64
C GLU A 13 -14.86 -11.40 1.54
N VAL A 14 -13.59 -11.04 1.29
CA VAL A 14 -12.46 -11.47 2.12
C VAL A 14 -12.71 -11.07 3.57
N LYS A 15 -12.61 -12.05 4.48
CA LYS A 15 -12.65 -11.83 5.92
C LYS A 15 -11.22 -11.83 6.45
N ALA A 16 -10.84 -10.76 7.12
CA ALA A 16 -9.56 -10.64 7.81
C ALA A 16 -9.81 -10.30 9.27
N THR A 17 -9.03 -10.89 10.17
CA THR A 17 -9.19 -10.65 11.62
C THR A 17 -8.77 -9.24 12.03
N ASP A 18 -7.71 -8.72 11.42
CA ASP A 18 -7.12 -7.44 11.83
C ASP A 18 -7.37 -6.31 10.83
N ALA A 19 -7.03 -6.53 9.56
CA ALA A 19 -7.16 -5.51 8.53
C ALA A 19 -7.14 -6.11 7.12
N ARG A 20 -7.83 -5.42 6.20
CA ARG A 20 -7.67 -5.59 4.75
C ARG A 20 -6.98 -4.35 4.23
N VAL A 21 -5.74 -4.50 3.76
CA VAL A 21 -4.92 -3.37 3.30
C VAL A 21 -4.50 -3.57 1.84
N TYR A 22 -4.48 -2.48 1.09
CA TYR A 22 -4.13 -2.49 -0.33
C TYR A 22 -3.03 -1.46 -0.60
N ILE A 23 -2.03 -1.85 -1.40
CA ILE A 23 -1.00 -0.95 -1.93
C ILE A 23 -1.00 -1.07 -3.45
N THR A 24 -0.64 0.01 -4.13
CA THR A 24 -0.46 0.00 -5.59
C THR A 24 0.81 -0.75 -5.96
N GLY A 25 0.76 -1.51 -7.06
CA GLY A 25 1.92 -2.01 -7.77
C GLY A 25 2.15 -1.28 -9.09
N ASN A 26 3.15 -1.73 -9.84
CA ASN A 26 3.46 -1.19 -11.16
C ASN A 26 2.28 -1.28 -12.15
N HIS A 27 1.47 -2.35 -12.09
CA HIS A 27 0.34 -2.56 -13.01
C HIS A 27 -0.77 -1.51 -12.86
N GLU A 28 -0.97 -0.98 -11.65
CA GLU A 28 -1.90 0.11 -11.39
C GLU A 28 -1.43 1.39 -12.09
N TYR A 29 -0.13 1.69 -12.05
CA TYR A 29 0.46 2.86 -12.72
C TYR A 29 0.54 2.74 -14.25
N PHE A 30 0.49 1.53 -14.80
CA PHE A 30 0.29 1.32 -16.24
C PHE A 30 -1.18 1.43 -16.68
N SER A 31 -2.11 1.61 -15.74
CA SER A 31 -3.54 1.75 -16.03
C SER A 31 -4.13 3.00 -15.37
N ASP A 32 -4.84 2.85 -14.25
CA ASP A 32 -5.46 3.95 -13.52
C ASP A 32 -5.25 3.76 -12.01
N ALA A 33 -4.10 4.18 -11.51
CA ALA A 33 -3.71 3.97 -10.12
C ALA A 33 -4.69 4.60 -9.13
N GLN A 34 -5.16 5.82 -9.39
CA GLN A 34 -6.14 6.47 -8.53
C GLN A 34 -7.50 5.76 -8.57
N GLY A 35 -7.94 5.34 -9.76
CA GLY A 35 -9.17 4.57 -9.90
C GLY A 35 -9.14 3.23 -9.17
N TRP A 36 -7.98 2.57 -9.12
CA TRP A 36 -7.78 1.35 -8.33
C TRP A 36 -7.81 1.60 -6.83
N LEU A 37 -7.11 2.64 -6.37
CA LEU A 37 -7.17 3.06 -4.96
C LEU A 37 -8.61 3.35 -4.53
N ASN A 38 -9.36 4.11 -5.33
CA ASN A 38 -10.75 4.44 -5.03
C ASN A 38 -11.61 3.17 -5.00
N HIS A 39 -11.49 2.32 -6.02
CA HIS A 39 -12.30 1.11 -6.11
C HIS A 39 -12.05 0.13 -4.97
N MET A 40 -10.79 -0.08 -4.58
CA MET A 40 -10.45 -0.96 -3.45
C MET A 40 -11.00 -0.40 -2.13
N ALA A 41 -10.95 0.93 -1.97
CA ALA A 41 -11.58 1.60 -0.82
C ALA A 41 -13.11 1.38 -0.82
N ASP A 42 -13.77 1.50 -1.97
CA ASP A 42 -15.22 1.32 -2.10
C ASP A 42 -15.67 -0.10 -1.70
N ILE A 43 -14.85 -1.12 -1.99
CA ILE A 43 -15.13 -2.52 -1.59
C ILE A 43 -14.59 -2.88 -0.19
N GLY A 44 -14.19 -1.87 0.59
CA GLY A 44 -13.91 -2.00 2.03
C GLY A 44 -12.47 -2.36 2.40
N TRP A 45 -11.50 -2.06 1.54
CA TRP A 45 -10.07 -2.17 1.85
C TRP A 45 -9.49 -0.83 2.28
N THR A 46 -8.58 -0.84 3.25
CA THR A 46 -7.79 0.35 3.61
C THR A 46 -6.65 0.50 2.62
N THR A 47 -6.72 1.52 1.77
CA THR A 47 -5.64 1.82 0.82
C THR A 47 -4.50 2.55 1.49
N LEU A 48 -3.28 2.04 1.33
CA LEU A 48 -2.07 2.56 1.92
C LEU A 48 -1.20 3.28 0.87
N HIS A 49 -1.74 4.36 0.29
CA HIS A 49 -1.02 5.29 -0.58
C HIS A 49 -0.09 6.18 0.27
N ASN A 50 1.18 5.77 0.40
CA ASN A 50 2.19 6.42 1.25
C ASN A 50 1.65 6.78 2.64
N ARG A 51 1.03 5.81 3.31
CA ARG A 51 0.42 5.99 4.64
C ARG A 51 0.47 4.70 5.44
N GLU A 52 0.16 4.84 6.72
CA GLU A 52 0.12 3.75 7.65
C GLU A 52 -1.28 3.44 8.17
N LEU A 53 -1.36 2.28 8.82
CA LEU A 53 -2.46 1.80 9.64
C LEU A 53 -1.85 1.16 10.89
N VAL A 54 -2.31 1.56 12.07
CA VAL A 54 -1.97 0.86 13.32
C VAL A 54 -2.96 -0.27 13.55
N ILE A 55 -2.44 -1.48 13.70
CA ILE A 55 -3.21 -2.67 14.11
C ILE A 55 -2.96 -2.90 15.60
N GLU A 56 -4.03 -3.11 16.36
CA GLU A 56 -3.97 -3.46 17.77
C GLU A 56 -4.59 -4.85 18.00
N ARG A 57 -3.90 -5.71 18.76
CA ARG A 57 -4.39 -7.03 19.13
C ARG A 57 -3.91 -7.38 20.54
N GLY A 58 -4.84 -7.59 21.46
CA GLY A 58 -4.53 -8.03 22.83
C GLY A 58 -3.63 -7.05 23.61
N GLY A 59 -3.66 -5.75 23.27
CA GLY A 59 -2.81 -4.71 23.86
C GLY A 59 -1.47 -4.49 23.12
N ASP A 60 -1.10 -5.37 22.20
CA ASP A 60 0.06 -5.16 21.33
C ASP A 60 -0.32 -4.32 20.11
N ARG A 61 0.58 -3.43 19.67
CA ARG A 61 0.38 -2.53 18.53
C ARG A 61 1.46 -2.72 17.47
N LEU A 62 1.05 -2.74 16.20
CA LEU A 62 1.90 -2.88 15.02
C LEU A 62 1.53 -1.81 14.00
N VAL A 63 2.51 -1.07 13.50
CA VAL A 63 2.32 -0.16 12.36
C VAL A 63 2.47 -0.96 11.08
N VAL A 64 1.45 -0.94 10.22
CA VAL A 64 1.51 -1.44 8.85
C VAL A 64 1.56 -0.25 7.92
N ALA A 65 2.71 -0.01 7.30
CA ALA A 65 2.93 1.11 6.39
C ALA A 65 2.96 0.62 4.94
N GLY A 66 2.28 1.32 4.05
CA GLY A 66 2.34 1.10 2.60
C GLY A 66 2.95 2.29 1.88
N ILE A 67 3.77 2.02 0.87
CA ILE A 67 4.25 3.02 -0.06
C ILE A 67 3.83 2.67 -1.48
N ASP A 68 3.74 3.69 -2.32
CA ASP A 68 3.52 3.49 -3.75
C ASP A 68 4.63 2.67 -4.40
N ASP A 69 4.32 2.08 -5.55
CA ASP A 69 5.33 1.43 -6.38
C ASP A 69 6.40 2.44 -6.85
N ALA A 70 7.64 2.01 -6.99
CA ALA A 70 8.71 2.86 -7.49
C ALA A 70 8.46 3.38 -8.92
N THR A 71 7.73 2.63 -9.75
CA THR A 71 7.37 3.07 -11.11
C THR A 71 6.41 4.25 -11.12
N ALA A 72 5.74 4.55 -10.01
CA ALA A 72 4.84 5.70 -9.86
C ALA A 72 5.51 7.02 -10.24
N ALA A 73 6.80 7.18 -9.94
CA ALA A 73 7.57 8.36 -10.29
C ALA A 73 7.61 8.64 -11.80
N GLY A 74 7.52 7.60 -12.63
CA GLY A 74 7.50 7.70 -14.09
C GLY A 74 6.09 7.91 -14.67
N SER A 75 5.03 7.85 -13.86
CA SER A 75 3.65 7.95 -14.33
C SER A 75 3.18 9.38 -14.63
N GLY A 76 3.86 10.39 -14.05
CA GLY A 76 3.44 11.79 -14.14
C GLY A 76 2.21 12.14 -13.28
N LEU A 77 1.65 11.21 -12.52
CA LEU A 77 0.55 11.47 -11.61
C LEU A 77 1.05 12.25 -10.38
N ALA A 78 0.51 13.46 -10.17
CA ALA A 78 0.87 14.31 -9.06
C ALA A 78 0.55 13.65 -7.72
N GLY A 79 1.47 13.72 -6.76
CA GLY A 79 1.31 13.11 -5.44
C GLY A 79 1.67 11.62 -5.37
N HIS A 80 1.92 10.97 -6.52
CA HIS A 80 2.32 9.56 -6.55
C HIS A 80 3.83 9.37 -6.63
N GLY A 81 4.31 8.32 -5.98
CA GLY A 81 5.75 8.06 -5.84
C GLY A 81 6.04 7.36 -4.52
N ALA A 82 6.91 6.36 -4.54
CA ALA A 82 7.32 5.65 -3.33
C ALA A 82 7.91 6.64 -2.30
N ASN A 83 7.20 6.86 -1.18
CA ASN A 83 7.61 7.84 -0.16
C ASN A 83 7.43 7.28 1.26
N LEU A 84 8.53 6.72 1.79
CA LEU A 84 8.56 6.13 3.13
C LEU A 84 8.41 7.19 4.23
N SER A 85 8.96 8.38 4.04
CA SER A 85 8.89 9.45 5.04
C SER A 85 7.46 9.91 5.25
N THR A 86 6.69 10.06 4.17
CA THR A 86 5.25 10.37 4.26
C THR A 86 4.48 9.19 4.86
N ALA A 87 4.80 7.95 4.47
CA ALA A 87 4.10 6.77 5.00
C ALA A 87 4.22 6.58 6.51
N LEU A 88 5.32 7.04 7.10
CA LEU A 88 5.60 6.95 8.54
C LEU A 88 5.51 8.30 9.26
N GLY A 89 4.90 9.32 8.63
CA GLY A 89 4.88 10.68 9.17
C GLY A 89 4.23 10.79 10.55
N ASP A 90 3.22 9.95 10.80
CA ASP A 90 2.46 9.89 12.05
C ASP A 90 2.82 8.67 12.93
N ALA A 91 3.79 7.85 12.49
CA ALA A 91 4.15 6.60 13.15
C ALA A 91 4.69 6.84 14.55
N GLU A 92 4.15 6.12 15.55
CA GLU A 92 4.77 6.07 16.87
C GLU A 92 6.16 5.41 16.79
N PRO A 93 7.28 6.12 17.09
CA PRO A 93 8.63 5.62 16.81
C PRO A 93 9.06 4.35 17.56
N ARG A 94 8.31 3.98 18.61
CA ARG A 94 8.59 2.79 19.44
C ARG A 94 7.83 1.55 19.00
N LEU A 95 6.85 1.69 18.10
CA LEU A 95 6.09 0.56 17.62
C LEU A 95 6.87 -0.18 16.52
N PRO A 96 6.78 -1.52 16.47
CA PRO A 96 7.30 -2.27 15.34
C PRO A 96 6.57 -1.83 14.06
N VAL A 97 7.30 -1.78 12.95
CA VAL A 97 6.79 -1.39 11.63
C VAL A 97 6.93 -2.54 10.65
N ARG A 98 5.82 -2.88 9.98
CA ARG A 98 5.81 -3.75 8.80
C ARG A 98 5.57 -2.89 7.56
N LEU A 99 6.61 -2.73 6.75
CA LEU A 99 6.51 -2.05 5.47
C LEU A 99 6.00 -3.00 4.38
N LEU A 100 4.95 -2.58 3.67
CA LEU A 100 4.43 -3.20 2.47
C LEU A 100 4.90 -2.39 1.26
N ARG A 101 5.54 -3.08 0.32
CA ARG A 101 6.01 -2.51 -0.94
C ARG A 101 6.02 -3.59 -2.01
N ILE A 102 5.59 -3.25 -3.22
CA ILE A 102 5.77 -4.12 -4.38
C ILE A 102 7.17 -3.85 -4.94
N SER A 103 8.01 -4.89 -4.89
CA SER A 103 9.33 -4.87 -5.52
C SER A 103 9.28 -5.80 -6.72
N PRO A 104 9.21 -5.29 -7.97
CA PRO A 104 9.56 -6.13 -9.10
C PRO A 104 10.99 -6.62 -8.88
N SER A 105 11.29 -7.86 -9.26
CA SER A 105 12.57 -8.56 -9.02
C SER A 105 13.84 -7.86 -9.56
N ARG A 106 13.73 -6.64 -10.09
CA ARG A 106 14.83 -5.82 -10.61
C ARG A 106 15.33 -4.70 -9.67
N SER A 107 14.66 -4.39 -8.56
CA SER A 107 15.13 -3.34 -7.63
C SER A 107 15.93 -3.93 -6.46
N ARG A 108 17.26 -4.02 -6.62
CA ARG A 108 18.20 -4.28 -5.51
C ARG A 108 18.23 -3.03 -4.61
N TRP A 109 17.72 -3.13 -3.39
CA TRP A 109 17.87 -2.08 -2.37
C TRP A 109 19.27 -2.17 -1.72
N PRO A 110 19.92 -1.05 -1.37
CA PRO A 110 21.20 -1.08 -0.64
C PRO A 110 20.98 -1.59 0.78
N ARG A 111 21.75 -2.59 1.21
CA ARG A 111 21.84 -2.95 2.64
C ARG A 111 22.46 -1.76 3.38
N ARG A 112 21.99 -1.48 4.61
CA ARG A 112 22.58 -0.43 5.47
C ARG A 112 24.10 -0.66 5.57
N PRO A 113 24.94 0.39 5.54
CA PRO A 113 26.35 0.23 5.89
C PRO A 113 26.44 -0.24 7.35
N GLY A 114 27.34 -1.19 7.60
CA GLY A 114 27.73 -1.60 8.95
C GLY A 114 28.63 -0.57 9.62
#